data_AF-E3NUG1-F1
#
_entry.id   AF-E3NUG1-F1
#
_cell.length_a   1.000
_cell.length_b   1.000
_cell.length_c   1.000
_cell.angle_alpha   90.00
_cell.angle_beta   90.00
_cell.angle_gamma   90.00
#
_symmetry.space_group_name_H-M   'P 1'
#
loop_
_entity.id
_entity.type
_entity.pdbx_description
1 polymer ?
#
loop_
_entity_poly.entity_id
_entity_poly.type
_entity_poly.pdbx_seq_one_letter_code
_entity_poly.pdbx_strand_id
1 'polypeptide(L)'
;MECCPNEQFSKLLKISKKFSYLLLMILMFVTAFPKVSPPELVRPLVTFGTGLLMLISDGNLILSNQFLTYIGDISYSLYLIHWPIYAYWKLTCDGDRYLLLCALLSSVILAIIKFETFEKWYLKLSSTSIGLIVVMLFFMNVVVINKDEITDHIDSIGQNTSNLDNVTDDMTLDDAARLNHRWSIYDRKFLRVPSCIYETKSHLGWCRHTGLSPSGKYKIAIIGNSWAANHARMFYQECGYKAKSIMQGAAYGCEPLYPSGNTELCRGNFTHFEERIRKEKPDIAFIFTRFMSIGAPFPINVDSFDKDPTYQIMKEQC
;
A
#
# COMPACT_ATOMS: atom_id res chain seq x y z
N MET A 1 -8.11 75.21 16.33
CA MET A 1 -7.53 74.40 17.41
C MET A 1 -6.97 73.14 16.76
N GLU A 2 -5.69 73.18 16.45
CA GLU A 2 -4.92 72.07 15.89
C GLU A 2 -4.76 70.99 16.96
N CYS A 3 -5.35 69.81 16.75
CA CYS A 3 -5.01 68.63 17.54
C CYS A 3 -3.72 68.04 16.96
N CYS A 4 -2.59 68.44 17.50
CA CYS A 4 -1.33 67.71 17.34
C CYS A 4 -1.52 66.25 17.80
N PRO A 5 -1.22 65.23 16.98
CA PRO A 5 -1.20 63.87 17.45
C PRO A 5 -0.03 63.72 18.43
N ASN A 6 -0.39 63.35 19.65
CA ASN A 6 0.44 63.21 20.83
C ASN A 6 1.84 62.63 20.53
N GLU A 7 2.90 63.39 20.77
CA GLU A 7 4.31 63.04 20.50
C GLU A 7 4.70 61.69 21.12
N GLN A 8 4.03 61.31 22.21
CA GLN A 8 4.15 60.04 22.92
C GLN A 8 3.65 58.83 22.10
N PHE A 9 2.57 58.98 21.33
CA PHE A 9 2.01 57.93 20.47
C PHE A 9 2.91 57.65 19.26
N SER A 10 3.48 58.71 18.67
CA SER A 10 4.50 58.62 17.61
C SER A 10 5.78 57.93 18.09
N LYS A 11 6.25 58.23 19.32
CA LYS A 11 7.39 57.54 19.95
C LYS A 11 7.10 56.06 20.20
N LEU A 12 5.91 55.71 20.72
CA LEU A 12 5.50 54.32 20.94
C LEU A 12 5.44 53.50 19.65
N LEU A 13 4.90 54.07 18.57
CA LEU A 13 4.91 53.46 17.24
C LEU A 13 6.32 53.23 16.72
N LYS A 14 7.23 54.21 16.85
CA LYS A 14 8.64 54.05 16.41
C LYS A 14 9.39 53.00 17.21
N ILE A 15 9.12 52.88 18.51
CA ILE A 15 9.71 51.84 19.39
C ILE A 15 9.18 50.46 19.00
N SER A 16 7.86 50.34 18.78
CA SER A 16 7.21 49.11 18.31
C SER A 16 7.83 48.61 17.00
N LYS A 17 7.98 49.48 16.00
CA LYS A 17 8.59 49.13 14.71
C LYS A 17 10.03 48.64 14.85
N LYS A 18 10.86 49.32 15.65
CA LYS A 18 12.24 48.90 15.92
C LYS A 18 12.31 47.52 16.60
N PHE A 19 11.38 47.27 17.52
CA PHE A 19 11.28 45.97 18.19
C PHE A 19 10.88 44.85 17.23
N SER A 20 9.92 45.10 16.31
CA SER A 20 9.56 44.13 15.26
C SER A 20 10.74 43.74 14.37
N TYR A 21 11.56 44.72 13.94
CA TYR A 21 12.73 44.44 13.11
C TYR A 21 13.81 43.67 13.87
N LEU A 22 14.04 43.99 15.15
CA LEU A 22 14.96 43.25 16.01
C LEU A 22 14.51 41.80 16.18
N LEU A 23 13.21 41.59 16.45
CA LEU A 23 12.62 40.26 16.60
C LEU A 23 12.71 39.45 15.30
N LEU A 24 12.42 40.06 14.14
CA LEU A 24 12.58 39.44 12.83
C LEU A 24 14.03 39.02 12.56
N MET A 25 15.00 39.88 12.85
CA MET A 25 16.41 39.57 12.68
C MET A 25 16.86 38.39 13.56
N ILE A 26 16.38 38.32 14.79
CA ILE A 26 16.64 37.19 15.70
C ILE A 26 16.04 35.90 15.13
N LEU A 27 14.78 35.94 14.68
CA LEU A 27 14.12 34.76 14.09
C LEU A 27 14.84 34.28 12.83
N MET A 28 15.21 35.19 11.93
CA MET A 28 15.97 34.88 10.72
C MET A 28 17.35 34.31 11.02
N PHE A 29 18.03 34.83 12.05
CA PHE A 29 19.33 34.31 12.47
C PHE A 29 19.22 32.89 13.03
N VAL A 30 18.19 32.61 13.84
CA VAL A 30 17.95 31.28 14.40
C VAL A 30 17.62 30.25 13.31
N THR A 31 16.84 30.63 12.28
CA THR A 31 16.46 29.71 11.19
C THR A 31 17.55 29.52 10.14
N ALA A 32 18.36 30.55 9.88
CA ALA A 32 19.50 30.46 8.95
C ALA A 32 20.72 29.77 9.57
N PHE A 33 20.73 29.52 10.88
CA PHE A 33 21.86 28.91 11.54
C PHE A 33 22.05 27.46 11.08
N PRO A 34 23.20 27.09 10.51
CA PRO A 34 23.40 25.80 9.85
C PRO A 34 23.51 24.61 10.81
N LYS A 35 23.51 24.84 12.13
CA LYS A 35 23.61 23.79 13.15
C LYS A 35 22.22 23.44 13.68
N VAL A 36 21.89 22.15 13.64
CA VAL A 36 20.65 21.61 14.21
C VAL A 36 20.62 21.87 15.72
N SER A 37 19.79 22.81 16.12
CA SER A 37 19.51 23.13 17.52
C SER A 37 18.42 22.20 18.07
N PRO A 38 18.33 22.02 19.40
CA PRO A 38 17.35 21.12 20.00
C PRO A 38 15.90 21.53 19.63
N PRO A 39 15.11 20.62 19.04
CA PRO A 39 13.78 20.93 18.52
C PRO A 39 12.77 21.31 19.61
N GLU A 40 12.99 20.84 20.84
CA GLU A 40 12.17 21.13 22.02
C GLU A 40 12.17 22.62 22.39
N LEU A 41 13.26 23.33 22.13
CA LEU A 41 13.41 24.76 22.46
C LEU A 41 13.13 25.65 21.25
N VAL A 42 13.61 25.26 20.07
CA VAL A 42 13.49 26.11 18.87
C VAL A 42 12.06 26.19 18.38
N ARG A 43 11.29 25.09 18.40
CA ARG A 43 9.91 25.11 17.89
C ARG A 43 8.99 26.05 18.69
N PRO A 44 8.92 25.99 20.03
CA PRO A 44 8.12 26.94 20.80
C PRO A 44 8.62 28.38 20.64
N LEU A 45 9.93 28.60 20.64
CA LEU A 45 10.53 29.92 20.48
C LEU A 45 10.14 30.57 19.15
N VAL A 46 10.26 29.83 18.03
CA VAL A 46 9.92 30.33 16.70
C VAL A 46 8.40 30.53 16.58
N THR A 47 7.58 29.63 17.09
CA THR A 47 6.11 29.77 17.04
C THR A 47 5.63 30.96 17.86
N PHE A 48 6.07 31.08 19.12
CA PHE A 48 5.70 32.20 19.98
C PHE A 48 6.27 33.52 19.47
N GLY A 49 7.52 33.52 18.99
CA GLY A 49 8.16 34.69 18.39
C GLY A 49 7.44 35.15 17.13
N THR A 50 7.00 34.23 16.27
CA THR A 50 6.21 34.55 15.07
C THR A 50 4.83 35.09 15.43
N GLY A 51 4.15 34.49 16.42
CA GLY A 51 2.87 34.98 16.92
C GLY A 51 2.97 36.40 17.52
N LEU A 52 4.02 36.65 18.32
CA LEU A 52 4.31 37.98 18.87
C LEU A 52 4.64 38.99 17.76
N LEU A 53 5.41 38.55 16.75
CA LEU A 53 5.72 39.37 15.58
C LEU A 53 4.45 39.78 14.82
N MET A 54 3.52 38.85 14.59
CA MET A 54 2.24 39.13 13.94
C MET A 54 1.41 40.17 14.71
N LEU A 55 1.39 40.12 16.05
CA LEU A 55 0.66 41.08 16.88
C LEU A 55 1.27 42.50 16.86
N ILE A 56 2.60 42.61 16.81
CA ILE A 56 3.33 43.89 16.85
C ILE A 56 3.53 44.46 15.44
N SER A 57 3.33 43.66 14.40
CA SER A 57 3.59 44.01 13.00
C SER A 57 2.63 45.05 12.41
N ASP A 58 1.54 45.41 13.08
CA ASP A 58 0.52 46.29 12.52
C ASP A 58 1.10 47.67 12.14
N GLY A 59 0.92 48.06 10.86
CA GLY A 59 1.47 49.31 10.30
C GLY A 59 2.96 49.32 9.93
N ASN A 60 3.64 48.17 9.83
CA ASN A 60 5.00 48.06 9.29
C ASN A 60 5.01 47.97 7.75
N LEU A 61 5.70 48.90 7.07
CA LEU A 61 5.81 48.94 5.60
C LEU A 61 6.46 47.69 4.97
N ILE A 62 7.44 47.08 5.65
CA ILE A 62 8.17 45.93 5.11
C ILE A 62 7.40 44.63 5.37
N LEU A 63 6.91 44.39 6.59
CA LEU A 63 6.17 43.17 6.92
C LEU A 63 4.76 43.14 6.35
N SER A 64 4.11 44.31 6.21
CA SER A 64 2.76 44.43 5.66
C SER A 64 2.75 44.63 4.13
N ASN A 65 3.86 44.34 3.45
CA ASN A 65 3.92 44.41 2.00
C ASN A 65 2.97 43.36 1.40
N GLN A 66 2.09 43.80 0.50
CA GLN A 66 1.09 42.97 -0.16
C GLN A 66 1.69 41.70 -0.80
N PHE A 67 2.92 41.78 -1.33
CA PHE A 67 3.60 40.62 -1.90
C PHE A 67 3.97 39.56 -0.84
N LEU A 68 4.50 39.98 0.31
CA LEU A 68 4.87 39.06 1.38
C LEU A 68 3.64 38.46 2.06
N THR A 69 2.59 39.24 2.23
CA THR A 69 1.29 38.74 2.70
C THR A 69 0.73 37.70 1.74
N TYR A 70 0.78 37.94 0.43
CA TYR A 70 0.30 36.98 -0.57
C TYR A 70 1.05 35.64 -0.55
N ILE A 71 2.39 35.68 -0.41
CA ILE A 71 3.18 34.44 -0.22
C ILE A 71 2.76 33.71 1.06
N GLY A 72 2.51 34.46 2.14
CA GLY A 72 1.99 33.93 3.39
C GLY A 72 0.63 33.26 3.19
N ASP A 73 -0.29 33.89 2.47
CA ASP A 73 -1.63 33.36 2.24
C ASP A 73 -1.61 32.04 1.43
N ILE A 74 -0.73 31.93 0.43
CA ILE A 74 -0.58 30.70 -0.37
C ILE A 74 0.15 29.58 0.41
N SER A 75 0.89 29.92 1.47
CA SER A 75 1.80 28.99 2.14
C SER A 75 1.11 27.72 2.65
N TYR A 76 -0.15 27.82 3.09
CA TYR A 76 -0.94 26.66 3.53
C TYR A 76 -1.23 25.69 2.38
N SER A 77 -1.74 26.22 1.26
CA SER A 77 -1.99 25.44 0.04
C SER A 77 -0.69 24.81 -0.49
N LEU A 78 0.43 25.54 -0.47
CA LEU A 78 1.73 25.03 -0.90
C LEU A 78 2.24 23.91 0.02
N TYR A 79 2.07 24.05 1.34
CA TYR A 79 2.46 23.04 2.32
C TYR A 79 1.75 21.70 2.06
N LEU A 80 0.46 21.72 1.73
CA LEU A 80 -0.29 20.50 1.43
C LEU A 80 0.12 19.82 0.11
N ILE A 81 0.49 20.61 -0.90
CA ILE A 81 0.66 20.12 -2.28
C ILE A 81 2.11 19.72 -2.59
N HIS A 82 3.10 20.44 -2.05
CA HIS A 82 4.50 20.23 -2.45
C HIS A 82 5.03 18.85 -2.06
N TRP A 83 4.58 18.28 -0.93
CA TRP A 83 5.11 17.00 -0.44
C TRP A 83 4.67 15.80 -1.31
N PRO A 84 3.39 15.63 -1.67
CA PRO A 84 2.97 14.60 -2.63
C PRO A 84 3.69 14.71 -3.98
N ILE A 85 3.86 15.93 -4.51
CA ILE A 85 4.55 16.16 -5.79
C ILE A 85 6.03 15.78 -5.69
N TYR A 86 6.69 16.18 -4.59
CA TYR A 86 8.08 15.80 -4.34
C TYR A 86 8.25 14.28 -4.19
N ALA A 87 7.34 13.62 -3.46
CA ALA A 87 7.34 12.16 -3.32
C ALA A 87 7.16 11.46 -4.67
N TYR A 88 6.24 11.95 -5.51
CA TYR A 88 6.03 11.42 -6.86
C TYR A 88 7.30 11.56 -7.74
N TRP A 89 7.93 12.73 -7.74
CA TRP A 89 9.20 12.94 -8.44
C TRP A 89 10.28 11.98 -7.93
N LYS A 90 10.42 11.83 -6.62
CA LYS A 90 11.44 10.95 -6.00
C LYS A 90 11.26 9.49 -6.38
N LEU A 91 10.02 9.03 -6.51
CA LEU A 91 9.68 7.63 -6.84
C LEU A 91 9.76 7.32 -8.34
N THR A 92 9.59 8.32 -9.20
CA THR A 92 9.41 8.10 -10.65
C THR A 92 10.61 8.58 -11.48
N CYS A 93 11.39 9.53 -10.97
CA CYS A 93 12.34 10.31 -11.78
C CYS A 93 13.80 10.20 -11.36
N ASP A 94 14.18 9.20 -10.55
CA ASP A 94 15.57 8.81 -10.21
C ASP A 94 16.56 9.96 -9.91
N GLY A 95 16.09 11.08 -9.36
CA GLY A 95 16.93 12.21 -8.95
C GLY A 95 17.30 13.23 -10.04
N ASP A 96 16.62 13.26 -11.19
CA ASP A 96 16.83 14.30 -12.21
C ASP A 96 16.52 15.71 -11.67
N ARG A 97 17.54 16.59 -11.72
CA ARG A 97 17.49 17.97 -11.23
C ARG A 97 16.56 18.87 -12.04
N TYR A 98 16.40 18.65 -13.34
CA TYR A 98 15.48 19.43 -14.16
C TYR A 98 14.03 19.10 -13.81
N LEU A 99 13.73 17.82 -13.61
CA LEU A 99 12.41 17.37 -13.18
C LEU A 99 12.09 17.83 -11.75
N LEU A 100 13.08 17.98 -10.87
CA LEU A 100 12.90 18.57 -9.55
C LEU A 100 12.45 20.03 -9.64
N LEU A 101 13.08 20.80 -10.53
CA LEU A 101 12.72 22.20 -10.73
C LEU A 101 11.32 22.33 -11.35
N CYS A 102 10.96 21.45 -12.29
CA CYS A 102 9.60 21.36 -12.81
C CYS A 102 8.58 20.98 -11.72
N ALA A 103 8.91 20.04 -10.83
CA ALA A 103 8.08 19.63 -9.70
C ALA A 103 7.88 20.75 -8.68
N LEU A 104 8.91 21.56 -8.43
CA LEU A 104 8.81 22.73 -7.56
C LEU A 104 7.90 23.80 -8.19
N LEU A 105 8.10 24.12 -9.47
CA LEU A 105 7.27 25.09 -10.19
C LEU A 105 5.81 24.63 -10.27
N SER A 106 5.56 23.35 -10.54
CA SER A 106 4.20 22.80 -10.57
C SER A 106 3.54 22.87 -9.19
N SER A 107 4.29 22.62 -8.12
CA SER A 107 3.78 22.78 -6.74
C SER A 107 3.34 24.20 -6.44
N VAL A 108 4.12 25.21 -6.85
CA VAL A 108 3.78 26.63 -6.66
C VAL A 108 2.56 27.03 -7.50
N ILE A 109 2.52 26.64 -8.78
CA ILE A 109 1.39 26.93 -9.67
C ILE A 109 0.10 26.30 -9.12
N LEU A 110 0.15 25.03 -8.71
CA LEU A 110 -1.01 24.33 -8.15
C LEU A 110 -1.46 24.95 -6.82
N ALA A 111 -0.52 25.40 -5.98
CA ALA A 111 -0.84 26.12 -4.75
C ALA A 111 -1.56 27.43 -5.02
N ILE A 112 -1.11 28.22 -5.99
CA ILE A 112 -1.79 29.47 -6.40
C ILE A 112 -3.20 29.16 -6.91
N ILE A 113 -3.35 28.15 -7.78
CA ILE A 113 -4.66 27.74 -8.31
C ILE A 113 -5.59 27.34 -7.16
N LYS A 114 -5.12 26.48 -6.24
CA LYS A 114 -5.90 26.04 -5.08
C LYS A 114 -6.29 27.20 -4.17
N PHE A 115 -5.36 28.11 -3.91
CA PHE A 115 -5.60 29.28 -3.08
C PHE A 115 -6.67 30.20 -3.69
N GLU A 116 -6.49 30.59 -4.96
CA GLU A 116 -7.39 31.53 -5.64
C GLU A 116 -8.79 30.95 -5.88
N THR A 117 -8.89 29.65 -6.15
CA THR A 117 -10.17 29.00 -6.50
C THR A 117 -10.88 28.41 -5.29
N PHE A 118 -10.21 27.54 -4.54
CA PHE A 118 -10.84 26.75 -3.48
C PHE A 118 -10.75 27.47 -2.13
N GLU A 119 -9.58 27.99 -1.77
CA GLU A 119 -9.35 28.59 -0.45
C GLU A 119 -10.19 29.84 -0.22
N LYS A 120 -10.07 30.82 -1.13
CA LYS A 120 -10.89 32.05 -1.09
C LYS A 120 -12.39 31.79 -1.19
N TRP A 121 -12.80 30.70 -1.82
CA TRP A 121 -14.20 30.32 -1.93
C TRP A 121 -14.71 29.67 -0.64
N TYR A 122 -13.99 28.68 -0.08
CA TYR A 122 -14.47 27.99 1.11
C TYR A 122 -14.52 28.89 2.35
N LEU A 123 -13.59 29.86 2.45
CA LEU A 123 -13.56 30.85 3.55
C LEU A 123 -14.80 31.75 3.60
N LYS A 124 -15.56 31.85 2.49
CA LYS A 124 -16.81 32.64 2.40
C LYS A 124 -18.07 31.82 2.68
N LEU A 125 -17.94 30.49 2.85
CA LEU A 125 -19.08 29.61 3.04
C LEU A 125 -19.58 29.60 4.50
N SER A 126 -20.86 29.26 4.67
CA SER A 126 -21.43 28.98 5.99
C SER A 126 -20.85 27.69 6.57
N SER A 127 -20.86 27.56 7.91
CA SER A 127 -20.42 26.34 8.61
C SER A 127 -21.18 25.09 8.15
N THR A 128 -22.48 25.22 7.85
CA THR A 128 -23.31 24.12 7.31
C THR A 128 -22.83 23.67 5.93
N SER A 129 -22.53 24.60 5.04
CA SER A 129 -22.02 24.30 3.70
C SER A 129 -20.66 23.60 3.77
N ILE A 130 -19.77 24.05 4.67
CA ILE A 130 -18.47 23.42 4.91
C ILE A 130 -18.66 21.97 5.40
N GLY A 131 -19.57 21.75 6.35
CA GLY A 131 -19.87 20.41 6.86
C GLY A 131 -20.33 19.46 5.75
N LEU A 132 -21.19 19.92 4.83
CA LEU A 132 -21.67 19.12 3.70
C LEU A 132 -20.53 18.77 2.73
N ILE A 133 -19.67 19.73 2.40
CA ILE A 133 -18.49 19.50 1.54
C ILE A 133 -17.55 18.46 2.18
N VAL A 134 -17.30 18.58 3.49
CA VAL A 134 -16.44 17.62 4.21
C VAL A 134 -17.01 16.21 4.11
N VAL A 135 -18.31 16.03 4.39
CA VAL A 135 -18.97 14.72 4.28
C VAL A 135 -18.90 14.17 2.85
N MET A 136 -19.16 15.00 1.85
CA MET A 136 -19.06 14.62 0.43
C MET A 136 -17.63 14.19 0.06
N LEU A 137 -16.61 14.94 0.47
CA LEU A 137 -15.21 14.62 0.21
C LEU A 137 -14.79 13.33 0.93
N PHE A 138 -15.24 13.10 2.16
CA PHE A 138 -15.01 11.84 2.87
C PHE A 138 -15.65 10.66 2.14
N PHE A 139 -16.89 10.80 1.68
CA PHE A 139 -17.57 9.77 0.91
C PHE A 139 -16.82 9.45 -0.39
N MET A 140 -16.40 10.48 -1.14
CA MET A 140 -15.61 10.28 -2.36
C MET A 140 -14.26 9.58 -2.08
N ASN A 141 -13.60 9.90 -0.97
CA ASN A 141 -12.39 9.17 -0.55
C ASN A 141 -12.69 7.69 -0.28
N VAL A 142 -13.78 7.37 0.43
CA VAL A 142 -14.19 5.98 0.66
C VAL A 142 -14.46 5.24 -0.65
N VAL A 143 -15.12 5.88 -1.62
CA VAL A 143 -15.37 5.30 -2.94
C VAL A 143 -14.06 5.04 -3.70
N VAL A 144 -13.13 6.00 -3.71
CA VAL A 144 -11.83 5.85 -4.39
C VAL A 144 -10.98 4.75 -3.75
N ILE A 145 -10.98 4.66 -2.41
CA ILE A 145 -10.25 3.62 -1.66
C ILE A 145 -10.79 2.23 -1.98
N ASN A 146 -12.12 2.09 -2.12
CA ASN A 146 -12.76 0.80 -2.37
C ASN A 146 -13.12 0.58 -3.85
N LYS A 147 -12.55 1.37 -4.77
CA LYS A 147 -12.92 1.34 -6.19
C LYS A 147 -12.78 -0.05 -6.81
N ASP A 148 -11.74 -0.80 -6.43
CA ASP A 148 -11.42 -2.09 -7.01
C ASP A 148 -12.42 -3.16 -6.52
N GLU A 149 -12.80 -3.12 -5.24
CA GLU A 149 -13.81 -4.02 -4.69
C GLU A 149 -15.22 -3.72 -5.24
N ILE A 150 -15.54 -2.44 -5.42
CA ILE A 150 -16.81 -2.02 -6.03
C ILE A 150 -16.87 -2.48 -7.49
N THR A 151 -15.80 -2.28 -8.25
CA THR A 151 -15.69 -2.72 -9.65
C THR A 151 -15.80 -4.24 -9.73
N ASP A 152 -15.10 -4.97 -8.87
CA ASP A 152 -15.18 -6.42 -8.76
C ASP A 152 -16.60 -6.93 -8.47
N HIS A 153 -17.34 -6.23 -7.60
CA HIS A 153 -18.71 -6.59 -7.29
C HIS A 153 -19.62 -6.36 -8.50
N ILE A 154 -19.48 -5.23 -9.18
CA ILE A 154 -20.23 -4.91 -10.41
C ILE A 154 -19.92 -5.94 -11.50
N ASP A 155 -18.66 -6.26 -11.73
CA ASP A 155 -18.23 -7.26 -12.71
C ASP A 155 -18.75 -8.66 -12.38
N SER A 156 -18.90 -8.99 -11.09
CA SER A 156 -19.46 -10.27 -10.67
C SER A 156 -20.97 -10.40 -10.90
N ILE A 157 -21.70 -9.27 -11.02
CA ILE A 157 -23.14 -9.25 -11.28
C ILE A 157 -23.36 -9.54 -12.78
N GLY A 158 -23.52 -10.84 -13.09
CA GLY A 158 -23.78 -11.32 -14.46
C GLY A 158 -22.77 -12.36 -14.96
N GLN A 159 -21.72 -12.67 -14.18
CA GLN A 159 -20.75 -13.70 -14.57
C GLN A 159 -21.30 -15.11 -14.41
N ASN A 160 -21.16 -15.89 -15.49
CA ASN A 160 -21.51 -17.30 -15.53
C ASN A 160 -20.44 -18.11 -14.78
N THR A 161 -20.84 -19.04 -13.91
CA THR A 161 -19.98 -19.75 -12.95
C THR A 161 -19.02 -20.77 -13.55
N SER A 162 -18.92 -20.87 -14.88
CA SER A 162 -18.05 -21.85 -15.56
C SER A 162 -16.56 -21.51 -15.41
N ASN A 163 -16.23 -20.23 -15.24
CA ASN A 163 -14.85 -19.75 -15.19
C ASN A 163 -14.50 -19.19 -13.81
N LEU A 164 -13.55 -19.83 -13.10
CA LEU A 164 -13.21 -19.52 -11.70
C LEU A 164 -12.13 -18.44 -11.55
N ASP A 165 -11.39 -18.15 -12.62
CA ASP A 165 -10.29 -17.17 -12.66
C ASP A 165 -10.54 -16.01 -13.62
N ASN A 166 -11.65 -16.03 -14.36
CA ASN A 166 -12.08 -14.96 -15.28
C ASN A 166 -11.10 -14.73 -16.45
N VAL A 167 -10.34 -15.76 -16.80
CA VAL A 167 -9.40 -15.79 -17.94
C VAL A 167 -10.14 -16.24 -19.19
N THR A 168 -10.17 -15.42 -20.24
CA THR A 168 -10.82 -15.76 -21.52
C THR A 168 -9.82 -15.77 -22.68
N ASP A 169 -10.18 -16.46 -23.77
CA ASP A 169 -9.33 -16.56 -24.97
C ASP A 169 -9.15 -15.21 -25.70
N ASP A 170 -10.08 -14.27 -25.49
CA ASP A 170 -10.17 -12.97 -26.16
C ASP A 170 -9.67 -11.79 -25.31
N MET A 171 -8.70 -12.00 -24.42
CA MET A 171 -8.17 -10.93 -23.56
C MET A 171 -7.18 -10.00 -24.27
N THR A 172 -7.25 -8.70 -23.97
CA THR A 172 -6.22 -7.73 -24.34
C THR A 172 -5.07 -7.73 -23.35
N LEU A 173 -3.94 -7.08 -23.69
CA LEU A 173 -2.83 -6.89 -22.75
C LEU A 173 -3.24 -6.08 -21.51
N ASP A 174 -4.19 -5.14 -21.67
CA ASP A 174 -4.72 -4.34 -20.57
C ASP A 174 -5.61 -5.17 -19.64
N ASP A 175 -6.37 -6.12 -20.19
CA ASP A 175 -7.15 -7.09 -19.40
C ASP A 175 -6.23 -7.99 -18.57
N ALA A 176 -5.16 -8.50 -19.19
CA ALA A 176 -4.15 -9.31 -18.50
C ALA A 176 -3.45 -8.51 -17.38
N ALA A 177 -3.07 -7.26 -17.64
CA ALA A 177 -2.46 -6.39 -16.64
C ALA A 177 -3.43 -6.11 -15.47
N ARG A 178 -4.70 -5.86 -15.77
CA ARG A 178 -5.76 -5.68 -14.76
C ARG A 178 -5.94 -6.92 -13.90
N LEU A 179 -6.01 -8.11 -14.50
CA LEU A 179 -6.13 -9.39 -13.77
C LEU A 179 -4.91 -9.68 -12.91
N ASN A 180 -3.69 -9.47 -13.44
CA ASN A 180 -2.45 -9.64 -12.68
C ASN A 180 -2.38 -8.70 -11.47
N HIS A 181 -2.76 -7.43 -11.64
CA HIS A 181 -2.85 -6.47 -10.54
C HIS A 181 -3.87 -6.91 -9.49
N ARG A 182 -5.06 -7.35 -9.93
CA ARG A 182 -6.12 -7.86 -9.06
C ARG A 182 -5.66 -9.08 -8.26
N TRP A 183 -5.04 -10.07 -8.91
CA TRP A 183 -4.49 -11.25 -8.22
C TRP A 183 -3.37 -10.89 -7.25
N SER A 184 -2.57 -9.86 -7.55
CA SER A 184 -1.53 -9.38 -6.66
C SER A 184 -2.09 -8.72 -5.39
N ILE A 185 -3.14 -7.90 -5.51
CA ILE A 185 -3.79 -7.24 -4.37
C ILE A 185 -4.54 -8.26 -3.50
N TYR A 186 -5.28 -9.17 -4.14
CA TYR A 186 -6.18 -10.10 -3.46
C TYR A 186 -5.62 -11.52 -3.36
N ASP A 187 -4.30 -11.70 -3.45
CA ASP A 187 -3.62 -13.01 -3.45
C ASP A 187 -4.15 -13.93 -2.34
N ARG A 188 -4.13 -13.45 -1.08
CA ARG A 188 -4.64 -14.21 0.08
C ARG A 188 -6.10 -14.62 -0.05
N LYS A 189 -6.95 -13.77 -0.63
CA LYS A 189 -8.38 -14.06 -0.85
C LYS A 189 -8.52 -15.16 -1.91
N PHE A 190 -7.71 -15.10 -2.96
CA PHE A 190 -7.78 -16.02 -4.10
C PHE A 190 -7.12 -17.39 -3.88
N LEU A 191 -6.24 -17.53 -2.89
CA LEU A 191 -5.75 -18.83 -2.40
C LEU A 191 -6.90 -19.75 -1.93
N ARG A 192 -8.06 -19.18 -1.56
CA ARG A 192 -9.26 -19.96 -1.27
C ARG A 192 -10.11 -20.10 -2.53
N VAL A 193 -10.27 -21.34 -2.99
CA VAL A 193 -11.03 -21.64 -4.21
C VAL A 193 -12.50 -21.90 -3.86
N PRO A 194 -13.47 -21.24 -4.53
CA PRO A 194 -14.89 -21.42 -4.24
C PRO A 194 -15.39 -22.86 -4.40
N SER A 195 -14.81 -23.62 -5.33
CA SER A 195 -15.16 -25.03 -5.54
C SER A 195 -14.74 -25.94 -4.38
N CYS A 196 -13.91 -25.49 -3.44
CA CYS A 196 -13.36 -26.35 -2.39
C CYS A 196 -14.01 -26.13 -1.03
N ILE A 197 -14.49 -27.20 -0.41
CA ILE A 197 -14.96 -27.19 0.99
C ILE A 197 -13.76 -27.44 1.89
N TYR A 198 -13.31 -26.40 2.60
CA TYR A 198 -12.14 -26.47 3.49
C TYR A 198 -12.52 -26.99 4.87
N GLU A 199 -11.63 -27.80 5.44
CA GLU A 199 -11.76 -28.36 6.79
C GLU A 199 -11.55 -27.28 7.88
N THR A 200 -10.88 -26.19 7.55
CA THR A 200 -10.61 -25.09 8.48
C THR A 200 -10.94 -23.72 7.86
N LYS A 201 -10.91 -22.68 8.71
CA LYS A 201 -11.05 -21.28 8.27
C LYS A 201 -9.81 -20.74 7.56
N SER A 202 -8.69 -21.48 7.58
CA SER A 202 -7.45 -21.06 6.93
C SER A 202 -7.57 -21.16 5.39
N HIS A 203 -6.85 -20.29 4.67
CA HIS A 203 -6.67 -20.37 3.22
C HIS A 203 -5.72 -21.52 2.81
N LEU A 204 -4.95 -22.02 3.77
CA LEU A 204 -4.02 -23.12 3.64
C LEU A 204 -4.48 -24.26 4.57
N GLY A 205 -4.33 -25.50 4.12
CA GLY A 205 -4.80 -26.69 4.80
C GLY A 205 -5.45 -27.65 3.82
N TRP A 206 -6.35 -28.49 4.33
CA TRP A 206 -7.03 -29.50 3.54
C TRP A 206 -8.43 -29.07 3.13
N CYS A 207 -8.80 -29.41 1.91
CA CYS A 207 -10.14 -29.19 1.38
C CYS A 207 -10.50 -30.24 0.31
N ARG A 208 -11.78 -30.35 -0.01
CA ARG A 208 -12.27 -31.22 -1.09
C ARG A 208 -13.11 -30.43 -2.08
N HIS A 209 -12.82 -30.60 -3.37
CA HIS A 209 -13.58 -29.92 -4.41
C HIS A 209 -14.97 -30.54 -4.60
N THR A 210 -15.95 -29.70 -4.90
CA THR A 210 -17.33 -30.03 -5.25
C THR A 210 -17.66 -29.54 -6.65
N GLY A 211 -18.83 -29.91 -7.19
CA GLY A 211 -19.22 -29.53 -8.55
C GLY A 211 -18.53 -30.33 -9.67
N LEU A 212 -17.89 -31.45 -9.31
CA LEU A 212 -17.19 -32.32 -10.26
C LEU A 212 -18.15 -33.07 -11.17
N SER A 213 -17.67 -33.45 -12.35
CA SER A 213 -18.47 -34.17 -13.35
C SER A 213 -18.92 -35.55 -12.83
N PRO A 214 -20.21 -35.92 -12.98
CA PRO A 214 -20.67 -37.28 -12.69
C PRO A 214 -19.96 -38.37 -13.51
N SER A 215 -19.43 -38.02 -14.69
CA SER A 215 -18.66 -38.92 -15.55
C SER A 215 -17.17 -38.97 -15.23
N GLY A 216 -16.72 -38.23 -14.20
CA GLY A 216 -15.34 -38.23 -13.74
C GLY A 216 -14.89 -39.62 -13.28
N LYS A 217 -13.67 -40.00 -13.65
CA LYS A 217 -13.15 -41.36 -13.44
C LYS A 217 -12.14 -41.44 -12.30
N TYR A 218 -11.29 -40.43 -12.16
CA TYR A 218 -10.10 -40.52 -11.31
C TYR A 218 -10.29 -39.91 -9.93
N LYS A 219 -9.73 -40.55 -8.91
CA LYS A 219 -9.49 -39.98 -7.60
C LYS A 219 -8.15 -39.24 -7.62
N ILE A 220 -8.19 -37.91 -7.55
CA ILE A 220 -7.01 -37.07 -7.70
C ILE A 220 -6.68 -36.38 -6.37
N ALA A 221 -5.39 -36.26 -6.06
CA ALA A 221 -4.90 -35.41 -4.99
C ALA A 221 -3.99 -34.31 -5.54
N ILE A 222 -4.10 -33.09 -5.03
CA ILE A 222 -3.15 -32.00 -5.24
C ILE A 222 -2.55 -31.62 -3.88
N ILE A 223 -1.24 -31.72 -3.74
CA ILE A 223 -0.53 -31.40 -2.49
C ILE A 223 0.63 -30.45 -2.75
N GLY A 224 1.02 -29.68 -1.75
CA GLY A 224 2.15 -28.76 -1.91
C GLY A 224 2.20 -27.66 -0.86
N ASN A 225 3.07 -26.70 -1.10
CA ASN A 225 3.09 -25.48 -0.30
C ASN A 225 1.97 -24.51 -0.75
N SER A 226 2.14 -23.20 -0.54
CA SER A 226 1.16 -22.19 -0.98
C SER A 226 0.88 -22.23 -2.49
N TRP A 227 1.79 -22.81 -3.29
CA TRP A 227 1.61 -22.99 -4.73
C TRP A 227 0.46 -23.94 -5.07
N ALA A 228 0.22 -24.97 -4.27
CA ALA A 228 -0.93 -25.86 -4.45
C ALA A 228 -2.26 -25.13 -4.26
N ALA A 229 -2.34 -24.22 -3.29
CA ALA A 229 -3.52 -23.38 -3.11
C ALA A 229 -3.68 -22.36 -4.26
N ASN A 230 -2.57 -21.76 -4.71
CA ASN A 230 -2.58 -20.77 -5.79
C ASN A 230 -3.03 -21.37 -7.14
N HIS A 231 -2.60 -22.60 -7.46
CA HIS A 231 -2.90 -23.26 -8.73
C HIS A 231 -4.23 -24.04 -8.73
N ALA A 232 -4.92 -24.11 -7.60
CA ALA A 232 -6.10 -24.96 -7.46
C ALA A 232 -7.29 -24.56 -8.35
N ARG A 233 -7.43 -23.27 -8.70
CA ARG A 233 -8.47 -22.78 -9.64
C ARG A 233 -8.27 -23.37 -11.02
N MET A 234 -7.09 -23.11 -11.60
CA MET A 234 -6.68 -23.63 -12.89
C MET A 234 -6.75 -25.17 -12.90
N PHE A 235 -6.23 -25.82 -11.85
CA PHE A 235 -6.30 -27.28 -11.77
C PHE A 235 -7.74 -27.80 -11.82
N TYR A 236 -8.66 -27.18 -11.07
CA TYR A 236 -10.06 -27.57 -11.08
C TYR A 236 -10.71 -27.34 -12.45
N GLN A 237 -10.43 -26.22 -13.13
CA GLN A 237 -10.95 -25.94 -14.47
C GLN A 237 -10.47 -26.98 -15.49
N GLU A 238 -9.18 -27.31 -15.46
CA GLU A 238 -8.56 -28.21 -16.44
C GLU A 238 -8.78 -29.71 -16.17
N CYS A 239 -8.90 -30.09 -14.90
CA CYS A 239 -8.97 -31.50 -14.51
C CYS A 239 -10.31 -31.91 -13.89
N GLY A 240 -11.18 -30.97 -13.51
CA GLY A 240 -12.43 -31.22 -12.81
C GLY A 240 -13.38 -32.17 -13.54
N TYR A 241 -13.43 -32.11 -14.87
CA TYR A 241 -14.27 -32.99 -15.68
C TYR A 241 -13.75 -34.44 -15.76
N LYS A 242 -12.46 -34.68 -15.46
CA LYS A 242 -11.85 -36.02 -15.43
C LYS A 242 -11.93 -36.66 -14.04
N ALA A 243 -12.14 -35.86 -12.99
CA ALA A 243 -12.02 -36.30 -11.61
C ALA A 243 -13.37 -36.75 -11.02
N LYS A 244 -13.39 -37.93 -10.41
CA LYS A 244 -14.47 -38.38 -9.52
C LYS A 244 -14.40 -37.67 -8.16
N SER A 245 -13.19 -37.37 -7.70
CA SER A 245 -12.97 -36.57 -6.49
C SER A 245 -11.59 -35.91 -6.55
N ILE A 246 -11.49 -34.67 -6.07
CA ILE A 246 -10.22 -33.95 -5.92
C ILE A 246 -10.04 -33.58 -4.45
N MET A 247 -8.99 -34.12 -3.81
CA MET A 247 -8.52 -33.69 -2.50
C MET A 247 -7.36 -32.69 -2.68
N GLN A 248 -7.41 -31.58 -1.96
CA GLN A 248 -6.35 -30.58 -1.96
C GLN A 248 -5.73 -30.47 -0.57
N GLY A 249 -4.41 -30.42 -0.50
CA GLY A 249 -3.65 -30.11 0.71
C GLY A 249 -2.60 -29.04 0.43
N ALA A 250 -2.63 -27.93 1.16
CA ALA A 250 -1.64 -26.86 1.02
C ALA A 250 -1.05 -26.47 2.37
N ALA A 251 0.27 -26.33 2.46
CA ALA A 251 0.97 -25.88 3.66
C ALA A 251 1.75 -24.58 3.41
N TYR A 252 1.84 -23.69 4.40
CA TYR A 252 2.58 -22.44 4.23
C TYR A 252 4.09 -22.71 4.16
N GLY A 253 4.69 -22.58 2.97
CA GLY A 253 6.14 -22.74 2.77
C GLY A 253 6.70 -24.15 2.99
N CYS A 254 5.90 -25.13 3.38
CA CYS A 254 6.36 -26.49 3.66
C CYS A 254 6.20 -27.42 2.45
N GLU A 255 7.28 -28.09 2.05
CA GLU A 255 7.33 -29.02 0.93
C GLU A 255 6.78 -30.41 1.34
N PRO A 256 6.00 -31.11 0.50
CA PRO A 256 5.47 -32.42 0.85
C PRO A 256 6.52 -33.54 0.98
N LEU A 257 7.64 -33.37 0.28
CA LEU A 257 8.72 -34.37 0.21
C LEU A 257 9.90 -34.04 1.12
N TYR A 258 9.92 -32.87 1.76
CA TYR A 258 11.01 -32.50 2.66
C TYR A 258 10.55 -31.44 3.69
N PRO A 259 10.91 -31.56 4.98
CA PRO A 259 10.57 -30.57 6.00
C PRO A 259 11.38 -29.28 5.82
N SER A 260 10.87 -28.36 5.01
CA SER A 260 11.52 -27.09 4.66
C SER A 260 11.97 -26.28 5.88
N GLY A 261 13.22 -25.80 5.85
CA GLY A 261 13.83 -25.06 6.96
C GLY A 261 13.96 -25.84 8.27
N ASN A 262 13.68 -27.15 8.25
CA ASN A 262 13.71 -28.06 9.40
C ASN A 262 12.89 -27.57 10.61
N THR A 263 11.84 -26.79 10.35
CA THR A 263 10.96 -26.23 11.39
C THR A 263 9.99 -27.28 11.92
N GLU A 264 9.56 -27.15 13.18
CA GLU A 264 8.55 -28.06 13.76
C GLU A 264 7.24 -28.07 12.95
N LEU A 265 6.83 -26.90 12.45
CA LEU A 265 5.67 -26.75 11.58
C LEU A 265 5.80 -27.58 10.29
N CYS A 266 6.94 -27.51 9.60
CA CYS A 266 7.13 -28.24 8.34
C CYS A 266 7.38 -29.73 8.56
N ARG A 267 7.97 -30.14 9.69
CA ARG A 267 8.03 -31.56 10.08
C ARG A 267 6.63 -32.14 10.30
N GLY A 268 5.76 -31.42 11.00
CA GLY A 268 4.36 -31.83 11.19
C GLY A 268 3.60 -31.93 9.87
N ASN A 269 3.74 -30.94 8.98
CA ASN A 269 3.11 -31.00 7.65
C ASN A 269 3.68 -32.11 6.77
N PHE A 270 4.98 -32.38 6.84
CA PHE A 270 5.63 -33.47 6.11
C PHE A 270 5.00 -34.82 6.47
N THR A 271 4.89 -35.16 7.76
CA THR A 271 4.19 -36.38 8.19
C THR A 271 2.72 -36.37 7.78
N HIS A 272 2.03 -35.23 7.95
CA HIS A 272 0.60 -35.15 7.66
C HIS A 272 0.27 -35.29 6.16
N PHE A 273 1.14 -34.81 5.25
CA PHE A 273 0.96 -35.04 3.81
C PHE A 273 0.97 -36.53 3.47
N GLU A 274 1.95 -37.25 3.99
CA GLU A 274 2.10 -38.69 3.81
C GLU A 274 0.86 -39.44 4.30
N GLU A 275 0.48 -39.24 5.57
CA GLU A 275 -0.66 -39.91 6.18
C GLU A 275 -1.97 -39.70 5.39
N ARG A 276 -2.19 -38.47 4.91
CA ARG A 276 -3.40 -38.10 4.17
C ARG A 276 -3.40 -38.70 2.78
N ILE A 277 -2.27 -38.75 2.08
CA ILE A 277 -2.17 -39.43 0.78
C ILE A 277 -2.34 -40.94 0.95
N ARG A 278 -1.69 -41.56 1.95
CA ARG A 278 -1.83 -43.00 2.25
C ARG A 278 -3.28 -43.37 2.56
N LYS A 279 -3.99 -42.51 3.29
CA LYS A 279 -5.42 -42.69 3.60
C LYS A 279 -6.31 -42.46 2.37
N GLU A 280 -6.03 -41.43 1.57
CA GLU A 280 -6.83 -41.09 0.41
C GLU A 280 -6.67 -42.11 -0.72
N LYS A 281 -5.47 -42.67 -0.91
CA LYS A 281 -5.16 -43.58 -2.03
C LYS A 281 -5.64 -43.02 -3.38
N PRO A 282 -5.16 -41.84 -3.80
CA PRO A 282 -5.52 -41.28 -5.10
C PRO A 282 -4.95 -42.14 -6.24
N ASP A 283 -5.67 -42.19 -7.36
CA ASP A 283 -5.16 -42.77 -8.61
C ASP A 283 -4.00 -41.92 -9.16
N ILE A 284 -4.07 -40.61 -8.94
CA ILE A 284 -3.08 -39.62 -9.40
C ILE A 284 -2.86 -38.58 -8.30
N ALA A 285 -1.61 -38.35 -7.91
CA ALA A 285 -1.23 -37.27 -7.01
C ALA A 285 -0.33 -36.27 -7.74
N PHE A 286 -0.69 -34.99 -7.70
CA PHE A 286 0.12 -33.88 -8.20
C PHE A 286 0.78 -33.15 -7.03
N ILE A 287 2.05 -32.81 -7.19
CA ILE A 287 2.80 -32.00 -6.24
C ILE A 287 3.00 -30.61 -6.83
N PHE A 288 2.22 -29.64 -6.35
CA PHE A 288 2.36 -28.22 -6.71
C PHE A 288 3.13 -27.49 -5.62
N THR A 289 4.46 -27.53 -5.73
CA THR A 289 5.33 -26.89 -4.74
C THR A 289 6.40 -26.08 -5.44
N ARG A 290 6.66 -24.88 -4.94
CA ARG A 290 7.95 -24.22 -5.20
C ARG A 290 8.98 -24.81 -4.25
N PHE A 291 9.97 -25.49 -4.80
CA PHE A 291 11.02 -26.08 -4.00
C PHE A 291 11.91 -24.99 -3.38
N MET A 292 12.12 -25.08 -2.07
CA MET A 292 12.92 -24.15 -1.28
C MET A 292 14.20 -24.81 -0.79
N SER A 293 14.10 -26.06 -0.35
CA SER A 293 15.25 -26.85 0.13
C SER A 293 15.69 -27.86 -0.92
N ILE A 294 14.70 -28.43 -1.63
CA ILE A 294 14.94 -29.41 -2.68
C ILE A 294 15.53 -28.68 -3.90
N GLY A 295 16.65 -29.20 -4.43
CA GLY A 295 17.39 -28.57 -5.53
C GLY A 295 18.51 -27.62 -5.09
N ALA A 296 18.79 -27.50 -3.79
CA ALA A 296 20.03 -26.90 -3.32
C ALA A 296 21.27 -27.69 -3.79
N PRO A 297 22.44 -27.05 -3.95
CA PRO A 297 23.69 -27.76 -4.22
C PRO A 297 24.00 -28.78 -3.13
N PHE A 298 24.76 -29.82 -3.48
CA PHE A 298 25.20 -30.79 -2.47
C PHE A 298 25.93 -30.11 -1.31
N PRO A 299 25.72 -30.58 -0.07
CA PRO A 299 26.50 -30.14 1.07
C PRO A 299 28.01 -30.35 0.86
N ILE A 300 28.82 -29.61 1.61
CA ILE A 300 30.29 -29.75 1.58
C ILE A 300 30.65 -31.20 1.90
N ASN A 301 31.51 -31.82 1.08
CA ASN A 301 31.93 -33.23 1.14
C ASN A 301 30.86 -34.26 0.76
N VAL A 302 29.75 -33.85 0.14
CA VAL A 302 28.76 -34.74 -0.48
C VAL A 302 28.92 -34.68 -1.99
N ASP A 303 29.13 -35.83 -2.63
CA ASP A 303 29.40 -35.98 -4.06
C ASP A 303 28.39 -36.88 -4.79
N SER A 304 27.42 -37.45 -4.07
CA SER A 304 26.41 -38.34 -4.64
C SER A 304 25.07 -38.21 -3.91
N PHE A 305 23.98 -38.57 -4.60
CA PHE A 305 22.63 -38.58 -4.03
C PHE A 305 22.49 -39.57 -2.86
N ASP A 306 23.22 -40.69 -2.87
CA ASP A 306 23.20 -41.65 -1.76
C ASP A 306 23.71 -41.06 -0.44
N LYS A 307 24.55 -40.01 -0.52
CA LYS A 307 25.08 -39.28 0.63
C LYS A 307 24.37 -37.95 0.88
N ASP A 308 23.46 -37.53 0.00
CA ASP A 308 22.72 -36.28 0.15
C ASP A 308 21.59 -36.44 1.17
N PRO A 309 21.65 -35.77 2.34
CA PRO A 309 20.63 -35.91 3.37
C PRO A 309 19.24 -35.47 2.90
N THR A 310 19.15 -34.48 2.00
CA THR A 310 17.86 -34.03 1.48
C THR A 310 17.24 -35.12 0.62
N TYR A 311 18.00 -35.69 -0.32
CA TYR A 311 17.54 -36.80 -1.14
C TYR A 311 17.17 -38.04 -0.32
N GLN A 312 17.96 -38.41 0.70
CA GLN A 312 17.65 -39.57 1.55
C GLN A 312 16.31 -39.38 2.29
N ILE A 313 16.04 -38.20 2.86
CA ILE A 313 14.76 -37.90 3.52
C ILE A 313 13.60 -37.97 2.52
N MET A 314 13.77 -37.42 1.32
CA MET A 314 12.73 -37.50 0.28
C MET A 314 12.43 -38.95 -0.12
N LYS A 315 13.47 -39.79 -0.21
CA LYS A 315 13.34 -41.20 -0.58
C LYS A 315 12.58 -42.01 0.47
N GLU A 316 12.73 -41.68 1.75
CA GLU A 316 11.99 -42.34 2.84
C GLU A 316 10.50 -41.97 2.86
N GLN A 317 10.12 -40.85 2.25
CA GLN A 317 8.74 -40.34 2.19
C GLN A 317 7.88 -40.94 1.07
N CYS A 318 8.53 -41.42 -0.01
CA CYS A 318 7.88 -41.96 -1.22
C CYS A 318 7.64 -43.47 -1.13
#